data_AF-A0A936C018-F1
#
_entry.id   AF-A0A936C018-F1
#
_cell.length_a   1.000
_cell.length_b   1.000
_cell.length_c   1.000
_cell.angle_alpha   90.00
_cell.angle_beta   90.00
_cell.angle_gamma   90.00
#
_symmetry.space_group_name_H-M   'P 1'
#
loop_
_entity.id
_entity.type
_entity.pdbx_description
1 polymer ?
#
loop_
_entity_poly.entity_id
_entity_poly.type
_entity_poly.pdbx_seq_one_letter_code
_entity_poly.pdbx_strand_id
1 'polypeptide(L)'
;MSDRRPQESTTLNAPENTSFEELVSRLEDVVRKLESSDLPLEAAIATYQQGVALAQEGHARLTLAERTIEELTRGNQTKPADVDALLASRTDTEAPEPNEAER
;
A
#
# COMPACT_ATOMS: atom_id res chain seq x y z
N MET A 1 44.94 7.27 -5.56
CA MET A 1 43.77 8.16 -5.44
C MET A 1 42.64 7.55 -6.25
N SER A 2 41.60 7.11 -5.53
CA SER A 2 40.20 6.87 -5.93
C SER A 2 39.68 5.73 -5.08
N ASP A 3 39.38 6.09 -3.82
CA ASP A 3 38.61 5.38 -2.83
C ASP A 3 37.47 4.56 -3.44
N ARG A 4 37.59 3.22 -3.39
CA ARG A 4 36.42 2.34 -3.49
C ARG A 4 35.71 2.36 -2.15
N ARG A 5 34.78 3.31 -2.04
CA ARG A 5 33.81 3.44 -0.95
C ARG A 5 33.02 2.13 -0.80
N PRO A 6 33.00 1.47 0.38
CA PRO A 6 32.09 0.36 0.64
C PRO A 6 30.65 0.87 0.58
N GLN A 7 29.79 0.20 -0.18
CA GLN A 7 28.36 0.51 -0.20
C GLN A 7 27.75 0.10 1.13
N GLU A 8 27.30 1.07 1.92
CA GLU A 8 26.39 0.90 3.05
C GLU A 8 25.01 0.46 2.51
N SER A 9 24.86 -0.84 2.22
CA SER A 9 23.53 -1.44 2.05
C SER A 9 22.89 -1.51 3.43
N THR A 10 22.16 -0.45 3.78
CA THR A 10 21.31 -0.36 4.96
C THR A 10 20.41 -1.59 4.96
N THR A 11 20.74 -2.52 5.84
CA THR A 11 20.08 -3.81 5.98
C THR A 11 18.72 -3.57 6.60
N LEU A 12 17.68 -3.45 5.78
CA LEU A 12 16.31 -3.64 6.25
C LEU A 12 16.06 -5.16 6.29
N ASN A 13 16.60 -5.80 7.33
CA ASN A 13 16.43 -7.22 7.60
C ASN A 13 14.99 -7.45 8.07
N ALA A 14 14.06 -7.56 7.13
CA ALA A 14 12.75 -8.14 7.39
C ALA A 14 12.91 -9.67 7.41
N PRO A 15 12.30 -10.36 8.38
CA PRO A 15 12.53 -11.79 8.60
C PRO A 15 12.16 -12.57 7.35
N GLU A 16 13.07 -13.44 6.90
CA GLU A 16 13.03 -14.56 5.94
C GLU A 16 11.73 -14.88 5.18
N ASN A 17 10.99 -13.86 4.76
CA ASN A 17 9.95 -13.94 3.77
C ASN A 17 10.66 -13.81 2.43
N THR A 18 10.60 -14.88 1.63
CA THR A 18 11.02 -14.88 0.22
C THR A 18 10.69 -13.52 -0.39
N SER A 19 11.63 -12.82 -1.00
CA SER A 19 11.39 -11.46 -1.51
C SER A 19 10.28 -11.47 -2.57
N PHE A 20 9.65 -10.32 -2.85
CA PHE A 20 8.65 -10.28 -3.92
C PHE A 20 9.25 -10.66 -5.28
N GLU A 21 10.50 -10.26 -5.53
CA GLU A 21 11.25 -10.62 -6.74
C GLU A 21 11.49 -12.14 -6.82
N GLU A 22 11.83 -12.78 -5.71
CA GLU A 22 11.98 -14.25 -5.65
C GLU A 22 10.65 -14.97 -5.88
N LEU A 23 9.54 -14.43 -5.37
CA LEU A 23 8.20 -14.97 -5.60
C LEU A 23 7.85 -14.92 -7.09
N VAL A 24 8.12 -13.80 -7.74
CA VAL A 24 7.93 -13.64 -9.19
C VAL A 24 8.82 -14.62 -9.95
N SER A 25 10.10 -14.73 -9.61
CA SER A 25 11.02 -15.68 -10.24
C SER A 25 10.54 -17.13 -10.12
N ARG A 26 10.05 -17.54 -8.94
CA ARG A 26 9.46 -18.89 -8.76
C ARG A 26 8.22 -19.11 -9.61
N LEU A 27 7.37 -18.08 -9.77
CA LEU A 27 6.18 -18.18 -10.60
C LEU A 27 6.56 -18.33 -12.08
N GLU A 28 7.57 -17.60 -12.56
CA GLU A 28 8.09 -17.76 -13.91
C GLU A 28 8.66 -19.18 -14.14
N ASP A 29 9.39 -19.73 -13.16
CA ASP A 29 9.87 -21.12 -13.23
C ASP A 29 8.72 -22.12 -13.37
N VAL A 30 7.63 -21.91 -12.63
CA VAL A 30 6.43 -22.74 -12.69
C VAL A 30 5.78 -22.66 -14.08
N VAL A 31 5.62 -21.45 -14.64
CA VAL A 31 5.08 -21.26 -15.99
C VAL A 31 5.94 -21.98 -17.02
N ARG A 32 7.27 -21.80 -16.97
CA ARG A 32 8.19 -22.48 -17.90
C ARG A 32 8.09 -24.00 -17.82
N LYS A 33 7.87 -24.56 -16.63
CA LYS A 33 7.66 -26.01 -16.46
C LYS A 33 6.34 -26.46 -17.10
N LEU A 34 5.25 -25.70 -16.91
CA LEU A 34 3.94 -26.01 -17.50
C LEU A 34 3.94 -25.92 -19.04
N GLU A 35 4.78 -25.06 -19.61
CA GLU A 35 4.96 -24.96 -21.06
C GLU A 35 5.77 -26.10 -21.67
N SER A 36 6.38 -26.95 -20.84
CA SER A 36 7.16 -28.09 -21.31
C SER A 36 6.27 -29.22 -21.83
N SER A 37 6.47 -29.63 -23.08
CA SER A 37 5.68 -30.68 -23.75
C SER A 37 5.88 -32.10 -23.16
N ASP A 38 6.89 -32.31 -22.33
CA ASP A 38 7.25 -33.61 -21.75
C ASP A 38 6.74 -33.77 -20.30
N LEU A 39 6.01 -32.79 -19.76
CA LEU A 39 5.53 -32.83 -18.38
C LEU A 39 4.37 -33.84 -18.23
N PRO A 40 4.51 -34.89 -17.39
CA PRO A 40 3.42 -35.82 -17.12
C PRO A 40 2.21 -35.11 -16.50
N LEU A 41 1.00 -35.61 -16.73
CA LEU A 41 -0.25 -34.99 -16.29
C LEU A 41 -0.27 -34.72 -14.77
N GLU A 42 0.14 -35.69 -13.98
CA GLU A 42 0.18 -35.60 -12.51
C GLU A 42 1.15 -34.52 -12.06
N ALA A 43 2.29 -34.41 -12.73
CA ALA A 43 3.28 -33.37 -12.47
C ALA A 43 2.79 -31.99 -12.93
N ALA A 44 2.03 -31.91 -14.03
CA ALA A 44 1.40 -30.69 -14.51
C ALA A 44 0.37 -30.16 -13.51
N ILE A 45 -0.47 -31.04 -12.95
CA ILE A 45 -1.45 -30.66 -11.92
C ILE A 45 -0.73 -30.12 -10.67
N ALA A 46 0.31 -30.82 -10.18
CA ALA A 46 1.08 -30.36 -9.03
C ALA A 46 1.77 -29.01 -9.29
N THR A 47 2.36 -28.84 -10.47
CA THR A 47 3.03 -27.60 -10.88
C THR A 47 2.03 -26.44 -10.99
N TYR A 48 0.84 -26.70 -11.53
CA TYR A 48 -0.24 -25.71 -11.58
C TYR A 48 -0.70 -25.28 -10.17
N GLN A 49 -0.91 -26.24 -9.26
CA GLN A 49 -1.26 -25.93 -7.87
C GLN A 49 -0.21 -25.05 -7.18
N GLN A 50 1.07 -25.33 -7.40
CA GLN A 50 2.16 -24.48 -6.93
C GLN A 50 2.08 -23.06 -7.50
N GLY A 51 1.80 -22.94 -8.81
CA GLY A 51 1.63 -21.63 -9.46
C GLY A 51 0.48 -20.82 -8.88
N VAL A 52 -0.66 -21.48 -8.63
CA VAL A 52 -1.83 -20.82 -7.99
C VAL A 52 -1.48 -20.33 -6.59
N ALA A 53 -0.78 -21.13 -5.79
CA ALA A 53 -0.36 -20.73 -4.45
C ALA A 53 0.58 -19.51 -4.47
N LEU A 54 1.58 -19.52 -5.37
CA LEU A 54 2.50 -18.40 -5.55
C LEU A 54 1.77 -17.13 -6.01
N ALA A 55 0.83 -17.25 -6.96
CA ALA A 55 0.03 -16.11 -7.43
C ALA A 55 -0.83 -15.50 -6.31
N GLN A 56 -1.46 -16.34 -5.49
CA GLN A 56 -2.23 -15.89 -4.33
C GLN A 56 -1.36 -15.16 -3.30
N GLU A 57 -0.18 -15.70 -3.02
CA GLU A 57 0.78 -15.06 -2.13
C GLU A 57 1.25 -13.69 -2.67
N GLY A 58 1.54 -13.61 -3.95
CA GLY A 58 1.91 -12.36 -4.62
C GLY A 58 0.80 -11.31 -4.51
N HIS A 59 -0.45 -11.72 -4.78
CA HIS A 59 -1.61 -10.85 -4.64
C HIS A 59 -1.78 -10.34 -3.21
N ALA A 60 -1.69 -11.22 -2.21
CA ALA A 60 -1.82 -10.84 -0.80
C ALA A 60 -0.77 -9.80 -0.37
N ARG A 61 0.46 -9.94 -0.85
CA ARG A 61 1.55 -8.98 -0.58
C ARG A 61 1.29 -7.62 -1.22
N LEU A 62 0.81 -7.60 -2.47
CA LEU A 62 0.44 -6.36 -3.15
C LEU A 62 -0.70 -5.65 -2.42
N THR A 63 -1.75 -6.37 -2.03
CA THR A 63 -2.86 -5.81 -1.25
C THR A 63 -2.39 -5.22 0.08
N LEU A 64 -1.46 -5.88 0.76
CA LEU A 64 -0.89 -5.35 2.00
C LEU A 64 -0.09 -4.05 1.75
N ALA A 65 0.71 -4.02 0.69
CA ALA A 65 1.47 -2.84 0.30
C ALA A 65 0.55 -1.67 -0.05
N GLU A 66 -0.52 -1.91 -0.83
CA GLU A 66 -1.53 -0.92 -1.17
C GLU A 66 -2.18 -0.31 0.08
N ARG A 67 -2.63 -1.16 1.02
CA ARG A 67 -3.23 -0.70 2.29
C ARG A 67 -2.26 0.16 3.10
N THR A 68 -1.00 -0.26 3.17
CA THR A 68 0.04 0.48 3.89
C THR A 68 0.23 1.87 3.27
N ILE A 69 0.26 1.96 1.94
CA ILE A 69 0.37 3.24 1.21
C ILE A 69 -0.86 4.11 1.47
N GLU A 70 -2.07 3.54 1.43
CA GLU A 70 -3.30 4.28 1.73
C GLU A 70 -3.32 4.86 3.14
N GLU A 71 -2.90 4.08 4.14
CA GLU A 71 -2.84 4.53 5.54
C GLU A 71 -1.84 5.67 5.72
N LEU A 72 -0.65 5.54 5.14
CA LEU A 72 0.37 6.60 5.16
C LEU A 72 -0.10 7.87 4.46
N THR A 73 -0.76 7.73 3.30
CA THR A 73 -1.29 8.86 2.53
C THR A 73 -2.42 9.56 3.27
N ARG A 74 -3.32 8.78 3.91
CA ARG A 74 -4.43 9.31 4.71
C ARG A 74 -3.93 9.99 5.98
N GLY A 75 -2.90 9.48 6.64
CA GLY A 75 -2.28 10.11 7.81
C GLY A 75 -1.60 11.44 7.49
N ASN A 76 -1.12 11.61 6.25
CA ASN A 76 -0.53 12.86 5.77
C ASN A 76 -1.56 13.85 5.19
N GLN A 77 -2.80 13.40 4.97
CA GLN A 77 -3.93 14.24 4.64
C GLN A 77 -4.56 14.72 5.95
N THR A 78 -4.05 15.83 6.49
CA THR A 78 -4.86 16.67 7.37
C THR A 78 -6.14 16.96 6.60
N LYS A 79 -7.26 16.32 6.96
CA LYS A 79 -8.57 16.71 6.45
C LYS A 79 -8.62 18.24 6.56
N PRO A 80 -8.85 19.00 5.47
CA PRO A 80 -9.07 20.42 5.62
C PRO A 80 -10.18 20.53 6.65
N ALA A 81 -9.89 21.17 7.79
CA ALA A 81 -10.92 21.48 8.76
C ALA A 81 -12.02 22.13 7.94
N ASP A 82 -13.24 21.61 8.04
CA ASP A 82 -14.41 22.20 7.40
C ASP A 82 -14.57 23.59 8.03
N VAL A 83 -13.86 24.57 7.46
CA VAL A 83 -13.77 25.94 7.99
C VAL A 83 -15.15 26.59 7.95
N ASP A 84 -16.01 26.13 7.06
CA ASP A 84 -17.42 26.51 6.93
C ASP A 84 -18.21 26.14 8.20
N ALA A 85 -18.02 24.92 8.73
CA ALA A 85 -18.66 24.48 9.96
C ALA A 85 -18.14 25.23 11.21
N LEU A 86 -16.88 25.67 11.21
CA LEU A 86 -16.28 26.45 12.30
C LEU A 86 -16.72 27.92 12.30
N LEU A 87 -16.94 28.52 11.13
CA LEU A 87 -17.40 29.91 10.99
C LEU A 87 -18.88 30.09 11.37
N ALA A 88 -19.71 29.08 11.15
CA ALA A 88 -21.13 29.08 11.55
C ALA A 88 -21.35 29.11 13.08
N SER A 89 -20.32 28.81 13.87
CA SER A 89 -20.39 28.84 15.34
C SER A 89 -19.95 30.16 15.99
N ARG A 90 -19.50 31.16 15.20
CA ARG A 90 -18.97 32.44 15.71
C ARG A 90 -19.90 33.64 15.53
N THR A 91 -21.17 33.44 15.23
CA THR A 91 -22.15 34.53 15.18
C THR A 91 -22.98 34.57 16.46
N ASP A 92 -22.31 34.62 17.60
CA ASP A 92 -22.86 35.16 18.85
C ASP A 92 -22.02 36.40 19.18
N THR A 93 -22.30 37.51 18.50
CA THR A 93 -21.94 38.84 18.99
C THR A 93 -23.16 39.72 18.78
N GLU A 94 -24.01 39.65 19.79
CA GLU A 94 -25.02 40.62 20.17
C GLU A 94 -24.58 42.05 19.81
N ALA A 95 -25.28 42.66 18.84
CA ALA A 95 -25.23 44.09 18.56
C ALA A 95 -26.56 44.71 19.01
N PRO A 96 -26.53 45.90 19.64
CA PRO A 96 -27.54 46.34 20.60
C PRO A 96 -28.84 46.79 19.93
N GLU A 97 -29.95 46.47 20.61
CA GLU A 97 -31.31 46.96 20.30
C GLU A 97 -31.32 48.50 20.15
N PRO A 98 -31.90 49.05 19.06
CA PRO A 98 -32.02 50.48 18.89
C PRO A 98 -33.12 51.00 19.83
N ASN A 99 -32.73 51.73 20.86
CA ASN A 99 -33.67 52.42 21.75
C ASN A 99 -34.58 53.37 20.96
N GLU A 100 -35.88 53.18 21.19
CA GLU A 100 -37.05 53.83 20.61
C GLU A 100 -36.86 55.34 20.43
N ALA A 101 -36.92 55.79 19.17
CA ALA A 101 -37.22 57.17 18.85
C ALA A 101 -38.75 57.30 18.69
N GLU A 102 -39.45 57.67 19.77
CA GLU A 102 -40.77 58.30 19.66
C GLU A 102 -40.93 59.40 20.72
N ARG A 103 -40.84 60.65 20.25
CA ARG A 103 -41.41 61.85 20.85
C ARG A 103 -42.18 62.59 19.77
#